data_AF-A0A7C6M9A1-F1
#
_entry.id   AF-A0A7C6M9A1-F1
#
_cell.length_a   1.000
_cell.length_b   1.000
_cell.length_c   1.000
_cell.angle_alpha   90.00
_cell.angle_beta   90.00
_cell.angle_gamma   90.00
#
_symmetry.space_group_name_H-M   'P 1'
#
loop_
_entity.id
_entity.type
_entity.pdbx_description
1 polymer ?
#
loop_
_entity_poly.entity_id
_entity_poly.type
_entity_poly.pdbx_seq_one_letter_code
_entity_poly.pdbx_strand_id
1 'polypeptide(L)'
;MNIFYKRLILILSFSVVFFMAVPFRASSQSLKSGASLRVISTEYFDIIFPDQSRSSAELLATFADETLKQVTTLLGIPYEERIPVTISPYTDVFNGYMNPFPYSHIVLYDAPPDVEITTYRNSLESLFLHELTHVVSLHTRSPFLSTMHKIFGAWVNPAGVSAPMFMVEGVTVSFESLEGFGRANDPLVHHALVQAYHEGKFLTPFQASGVYDHPPFGRAYYEYGGLFSAWLQEKYGMEQYAVLWHELGKIPKFSIFFYRHGFFARFERVYGISFLDAWKGFADSFYLEGILTNPAGILNAKDMMIRSVAAGKSSAYALDQYSRSVVEINSNTGVQRQAAKVGSSSASIAISPDDSLLLVSGYRMSGQLASSEVYEYAVESGTKTGRVWKGVTKAAYFRDGIIALSSEGHANNLVYCEKGKIPELLLTGNPECLFSAPVPLDERRIAFIVSIQGARRIGIYDYDIRKAFLFEIDNESDADIFRYARGLSSSSGNLLFSYHDGQGLYKLACIKSAAKNPQLVCCD
;
A
#
# COMPACT_ATOMS: atom_id res chain seq x y z
N MET A 1 44.85 -6.18 -43.08
CA MET A 1 43.65 -5.42 -42.66
C MET A 1 42.79 -6.36 -41.82
N ASN A 2 42.83 -6.17 -40.51
CA ASN A 2 42.96 -7.26 -39.53
C ASN A 2 41.64 -7.84 -39.03
N ILE A 3 41.67 -9.15 -38.77
CA ILE A 3 40.66 -10.01 -38.12
C ILE A 3 40.05 -9.39 -36.84
N PHE A 4 40.79 -8.47 -36.21
CA PHE A 4 40.35 -7.67 -35.05
C PHE A 4 39.12 -6.79 -35.35
N TYR A 5 39.05 -6.14 -36.52
CA TYR A 5 37.91 -5.30 -36.91
C TYR A 5 36.65 -6.14 -37.17
N LYS A 6 36.80 -7.34 -37.74
CA LYS A 6 35.67 -8.26 -37.96
C LYS A 6 35.10 -8.79 -36.65
N ARG A 7 35.94 -9.07 -35.63
CA ARG A 7 35.48 -9.50 -34.29
C ARG A 7 34.82 -8.37 -33.50
N LEU A 8 35.33 -7.13 -33.62
CA LEU A 8 34.74 -5.96 -32.95
C LEU A 8 33.35 -5.64 -33.52
N ILE A 9 33.19 -5.70 -34.86
CA ILE A 9 31.90 -5.50 -35.53
C ILE A 9 30.93 -6.65 -35.19
N LEU A 10 31.41 -7.90 -35.08
CA LEU A 10 30.57 -9.04 -34.68
C LEU A 10 30.09 -8.93 -33.22
N ILE A 11 30.93 -8.47 -32.29
CA ILE A 11 30.57 -8.29 -30.88
C ILE A 11 29.62 -7.09 -30.68
N LEU A 12 29.85 -5.99 -31.41
CA LEU A 12 28.92 -4.84 -31.41
C LEU A 12 27.57 -5.20 -32.04
N SER A 13 27.56 -5.97 -33.14
CA SER A 13 26.31 -6.43 -33.74
C SER A 13 25.58 -7.48 -32.90
N PHE A 14 26.29 -8.37 -32.20
CA PHE A 14 25.66 -9.29 -31.24
C PHE A 14 25.11 -8.55 -30.00
N SER A 15 25.79 -7.49 -29.54
CA SER A 15 25.31 -6.68 -28.40
C SER A 15 24.09 -5.83 -28.75
N VAL A 16 24.03 -5.29 -29.97
CA VAL A 16 22.87 -4.54 -30.48
C VAL A 16 21.67 -5.47 -30.75
N VAL A 17 21.91 -6.69 -31.23
CA VAL A 17 20.85 -7.69 -31.46
C VAL A 17 20.35 -8.30 -30.14
N PHE A 18 21.20 -8.46 -29.12
CA PHE A 18 20.76 -8.93 -27.80
C PHE A 18 19.94 -7.87 -27.03
N PHE A 19 20.21 -6.58 -27.24
CA PHE A 19 19.39 -5.50 -26.67
C PHE A 19 18.01 -5.35 -27.34
N MET A 20 17.87 -5.74 -28.62
CA MET A 20 16.56 -5.75 -29.31
C MET A 20 15.72 -7.01 -29.04
N ALA A 21 16.30 -8.05 -28.44
CA ALA A 21 15.65 -9.34 -28.24
C ALA A 21 15.06 -9.53 -26.83
N VAL A 22 14.99 -8.48 -26.00
CA VAL A 22 14.07 -8.50 -24.86
C VAL A 22 12.70 -8.19 -25.44
N PRO A 23 11.75 -9.14 -25.46
CA PRO A 23 10.38 -8.78 -25.74
C PRO A 23 9.95 -7.85 -24.61
N PHE A 24 9.97 -6.54 -24.85
CA PHE A 24 9.14 -5.62 -24.10
C PHE A 24 7.73 -6.16 -24.27
N ARG A 25 7.23 -6.88 -23.27
CA ARG A 25 5.81 -7.10 -23.17
C ARG A 25 5.22 -5.73 -22.90
N ALA A 26 4.92 -5.02 -23.98
CA ALA A 26 4.02 -3.87 -24.00
C ALA A 26 2.64 -4.41 -23.65
N SER A 27 2.46 -4.72 -22.38
CA SER A 27 1.20 -5.00 -21.75
C SER A 27 1.16 -4.01 -20.60
N SER A 28 0.59 -2.85 -20.89
CA SER A 28 0.03 -1.96 -19.90
C SER A 28 -1.35 -1.61 -20.44
N GLN A 29 -2.27 -2.57 -20.41
CA GLN A 29 -3.66 -2.27 -20.75
C GLN A 29 -4.28 -1.53 -19.57
N SER A 30 -3.79 -0.31 -19.33
CA SER A 30 -4.33 0.62 -18.34
C SER A 30 -5.59 1.27 -18.90
N LEU A 31 -5.82 1.26 -20.22
CA LEU A 31 -7.04 1.77 -20.84
C LEU A 31 -7.72 0.71 -21.71
N LYS A 32 -9.05 0.71 -21.75
CA LYS A 32 -9.81 -0.11 -22.69
C LYS A 32 -9.72 0.49 -24.10
N SER A 33 -9.53 -0.37 -25.10
CA SER A 33 -9.52 0.04 -26.51
C SER A 33 -10.85 0.69 -26.88
N GLY A 34 -10.81 1.84 -27.57
CA GLY A 34 -12.00 2.57 -28.00
C GLY A 34 -12.66 3.45 -26.93
N ALA A 35 -12.08 3.55 -25.72
CA ALA A 35 -12.56 4.49 -24.72
C ALA A 35 -12.39 5.95 -25.19
N SER A 36 -13.43 6.77 -25.09
CA SER A 36 -13.33 8.22 -25.30
C SER A 36 -12.56 8.85 -24.15
N LEU A 37 -11.45 9.50 -24.48
CA LEU A 37 -10.58 10.17 -23.50
C LEU A 37 -10.78 11.68 -23.58
N ARG A 38 -10.64 12.34 -22.44
CA ARG A 38 -10.58 13.79 -22.29
C ARG A 38 -9.25 14.19 -21.67
N VAL A 39 -8.91 15.47 -21.82
CA VAL A 39 -7.68 16.04 -21.28
C VAL A 39 -8.01 17.31 -20.50
N ILE A 40 -7.48 17.41 -19.28
CA ILE A 40 -7.36 18.67 -18.53
C ILE A 40 -5.87 19.04 -18.55
N SER A 41 -5.55 20.26 -19.02
CA SER A 41 -4.19 20.76 -19.04
C SER A 41 -3.98 21.78 -17.93
N THR A 42 -2.91 21.62 -17.16
CA THR A 42 -2.41 22.57 -16.16
C THR A 42 -1.10 23.22 -16.65
N GLU A 43 -0.39 23.97 -15.81
CA GLU A 43 0.92 24.56 -16.16
C GLU A 43 1.93 23.47 -16.54
N TYR A 44 2.00 22.39 -15.77
CA TYR A 44 2.99 21.31 -15.95
C TYR A 44 2.40 19.97 -16.40
N PHE A 45 1.08 19.78 -16.36
CA PHE A 45 0.47 18.45 -16.57
C PHE A 45 -0.55 18.41 -17.70
N ASP A 46 -0.61 17.26 -18.37
CA ASP A 46 -1.72 16.86 -19.24
C ASP A 46 -2.40 15.64 -18.64
N ILE A 47 -3.56 15.85 -17.98
CA ILE A 47 -4.32 14.82 -17.27
C ILE A 47 -5.30 14.18 -18.24
N ILE A 48 -5.04 12.93 -18.61
CA ILE A 48 -5.76 12.13 -19.61
C ILE A 48 -6.67 11.12 -18.88
N PHE A 49 -7.96 11.16 -19.15
CA PHE A 49 -8.93 10.33 -18.42
C PHE A 49 -10.17 9.99 -19.26
N PRO A 50 -10.82 8.83 -19.03
CA PRO A 50 -12.18 8.59 -19.52
C PRO A 50 -13.22 9.32 -18.67
N ASP A 51 -14.43 9.56 -19.19
CA ASP A 51 -15.48 10.32 -18.48
C ASP A 51 -15.84 9.78 -17.08
N GLN A 52 -15.64 8.48 -16.83
CA GLN A 52 -15.85 7.84 -15.52
C GLN A 52 -14.90 8.37 -14.43
N SER A 53 -13.72 8.84 -14.81
CA SER A 53 -12.68 9.37 -13.90
C SER A 53 -12.65 10.89 -13.86
N ARG A 54 -13.72 11.56 -14.30
CA ARG A 54 -13.80 13.02 -14.36
C ARG A 54 -13.59 13.67 -13.01
N SER A 55 -14.26 13.19 -11.96
CA SER A 55 -14.16 13.76 -10.61
C SER A 55 -12.72 13.69 -10.10
N SER A 56 -12.05 12.55 -10.28
CA SER A 56 -10.64 12.36 -9.91
C SER A 56 -9.71 13.25 -10.72
N ALA A 57 -9.95 13.41 -12.03
CA ALA A 57 -9.14 14.29 -12.88
C ALA A 57 -9.31 15.78 -12.54
N GLU A 58 -10.54 16.22 -12.28
CA GLU A 58 -10.85 17.59 -11.87
C GLU A 58 -10.25 17.89 -10.49
N LEU A 59 -10.30 16.95 -9.55
CA LEU A 59 -9.64 17.06 -8.24
C LEU A 59 -8.11 17.12 -8.38
N LEU A 60 -7.50 16.24 -9.16
CA LEU A 60 -6.04 16.25 -9.38
C LEU A 60 -5.55 17.59 -9.94
N ALA A 61 -6.30 18.18 -10.87
CA ALA A 61 -5.95 19.45 -11.49
C ALA A 61 -5.88 20.62 -10.49
N THR A 62 -6.52 20.52 -9.31
CA THR A 62 -6.51 21.61 -8.33
C THR A 62 -5.21 21.72 -7.53
N PHE A 63 -4.43 20.64 -7.44
CA PHE A 63 -3.21 20.58 -6.59
C PHE A 63 -1.95 20.11 -7.33
N ALA A 64 -2.05 19.59 -8.57
CA ALA A 64 -0.93 18.98 -9.27
C ALA A 64 0.29 19.90 -9.45
N ASP A 65 0.09 21.13 -9.91
CA ASP A 65 1.18 22.09 -10.15
C ASP A 65 1.89 22.49 -8.85
N GLU A 66 1.14 22.65 -7.75
CA GLU A 66 1.71 22.98 -6.44
C GLU A 66 2.52 21.81 -5.87
N THR A 67 2.02 20.59 -6.05
CA THR A 67 2.75 19.36 -5.63
C THR A 67 4.09 19.26 -6.34
N LEU A 68 4.17 19.60 -7.64
CA LEU A 68 5.45 19.63 -8.35
C LEU A 68 6.41 20.66 -7.76
N LYS A 69 5.92 21.87 -7.47
CA LYS A 69 6.72 22.94 -6.83
C LYS A 69 7.24 22.51 -5.47
N GLN A 70 6.41 21.85 -4.67
CA GLN A 70 6.80 21.30 -3.37
C GLN A 70 7.94 20.27 -3.52
N VAL A 71 7.76 19.26 -4.37
CA VAL A 71 8.75 18.17 -4.53
C VAL A 71 10.07 18.71 -5.11
N THR A 72 10.02 19.56 -6.13
CA THR A 72 11.20 20.17 -6.75
C THR A 72 11.96 21.08 -5.77
N THR A 73 11.24 21.82 -4.92
CA THR A 73 11.82 22.65 -3.86
C THR A 73 12.51 21.80 -2.80
N LEU A 74 11.84 20.77 -2.29
CA LEU A 74 12.38 19.88 -1.25
C LEU A 74 13.64 19.13 -1.70
N LEU A 75 13.68 18.68 -2.96
CA LEU A 75 14.83 17.98 -3.52
C LEU A 75 15.88 18.89 -4.17
N GLY A 76 15.58 20.18 -4.38
CA GLY A 76 16.44 21.09 -5.15
C GLY A 76 16.62 20.70 -6.62
N ILE A 77 15.77 19.83 -7.16
CA ILE A 77 15.85 19.33 -8.55
C ILE A 77 14.78 20.04 -9.38
N PRO A 78 15.14 20.94 -10.32
CA PRO A 78 14.17 21.59 -11.18
C PRO A 78 13.58 20.60 -12.20
N TYR A 79 12.32 20.84 -12.58
CA TYR A 79 11.62 20.08 -13.61
C TYR A 79 10.75 21.03 -14.45
N GLU A 80 11.02 21.11 -15.75
CA GLU A 80 10.36 22.09 -16.66
C GLU A 80 9.56 21.41 -17.78
N GLU A 81 9.67 20.07 -17.92
CA GLU A 81 8.96 19.33 -18.96
C GLU A 81 7.48 19.13 -18.57
N ARG A 82 6.58 19.04 -19.57
CA ARG A 82 5.19 18.65 -19.30
C ARG A 82 5.10 17.16 -18.99
N ILE A 83 4.30 16.78 -18.00
CA ILE A 83 4.14 15.40 -17.53
C ILE A 83 2.72 14.92 -17.88
N PRO A 84 2.58 13.92 -18.77
CA PRO A 84 1.30 13.25 -18.98
C PRO A 84 0.91 12.41 -17.75
N VAL A 85 -0.34 12.55 -17.30
CA VAL A 85 -0.91 11.75 -16.22
C VAL A 85 -2.15 11.04 -16.74
N THR A 86 -2.15 9.71 -16.77
CA THR A 86 -3.33 8.94 -17.19
C THR A 86 -4.08 8.40 -15.98
N ILE A 87 -5.38 8.65 -15.88
CA ILE A 87 -6.25 8.07 -14.85
C ILE A 87 -7.06 6.93 -15.47
N SER A 88 -7.06 5.77 -14.81
CA SER A 88 -7.75 4.56 -15.28
C SER A 88 -8.73 3.99 -14.25
N PRO A 89 -10.02 3.84 -14.60
CA PRO A 89 -11.04 3.26 -13.72
C PRO A 89 -11.23 1.75 -13.93
N TYR A 90 -10.33 1.07 -14.64
CA TYR A 90 -10.58 -0.30 -15.11
C TYR A 90 -10.08 -1.40 -14.17
N THR A 91 -9.60 -1.04 -12.99
CA THR A 91 -9.09 -1.95 -11.96
C THR A 91 -9.49 -1.44 -10.57
N ASP A 92 -9.86 -2.37 -9.68
CA ASP A 92 -10.32 -2.06 -8.32
C ASP A 92 -9.18 -2.09 -7.29
N VAL A 93 -7.93 -2.19 -7.76
CA VAL A 93 -6.73 -2.19 -6.92
C VAL A 93 -6.13 -0.80 -6.92
N PHE A 94 -6.07 -0.18 -5.75
CA PHE A 94 -5.35 1.09 -5.54
C PHE A 94 -3.87 0.90 -5.85
N ASN A 95 -3.44 1.52 -6.94
CA ASN A 95 -2.04 1.56 -7.33
C ASN A 95 -1.79 2.69 -8.34
N GLY A 96 -0.52 3.02 -8.51
CA GLY A 96 -0.02 3.91 -9.54
C GLY A 96 1.28 3.36 -10.08
N TYR A 97 1.76 3.96 -11.15
CA TYR A 97 3.16 3.84 -11.52
C TYR A 97 3.60 5.05 -12.33
N MET A 98 4.87 5.38 -12.16
CA MET A 98 5.62 6.25 -13.06
C MET A 98 6.48 5.41 -13.99
N ASN A 99 6.53 5.78 -15.27
CA ASN A 99 7.49 5.22 -16.20
C ASN A 99 8.31 6.34 -16.85
N PRO A 100 9.66 6.33 -16.73
CA PRO A 100 10.51 7.35 -17.29
C PRO A 100 10.68 7.25 -18.83
N PHE A 101 10.23 6.14 -19.45
CA PHE A 101 10.46 5.85 -20.86
C PHE A 101 9.17 5.73 -21.69
N PRO A 102 9.15 6.25 -22.94
CA PRO A 102 10.19 7.06 -23.61
C PRO A 102 10.26 8.52 -23.12
N TYR A 103 9.28 8.93 -22.33
CA TYR A 103 9.21 10.17 -21.55
C TYR A 103 8.58 9.85 -20.19
N SER A 104 8.87 10.67 -19.17
CA SER A 104 8.25 10.53 -17.85
C SER A 104 6.75 10.72 -17.95
N HIS A 105 6.00 9.70 -17.57
CA HIS A 105 4.55 9.77 -17.45
C HIS A 105 4.07 8.99 -16.24
N ILE A 106 2.94 9.41 -15.72
CA ILE A 106 2.30 8.81 -14.55
C ILE A 106 1.01 8.12 -15.00
N VAL A 107 0.73 6.96 -14.43
CA VAL A 107 -0.56 6.28 -14.54
C VAL A 107 -1.11 6.05 -13.13
N LEU A 108 -2.33 6.52 -12.89
CA LEU A 108 -3.04 6.37 -11.63
C LEU A 108 -4.26 5.48 -11.84
N TYR A 109 -4.47 4.51 -10.95
CA TYR A 109 -5.70 3.73 -10.94
C TYR A 109 -6.73 4.38 -10.02
N ASP A 110 -7.92 4.61 -10.59
CA ASP A 110 -9.05 5.28 -9.95
C ASP A 110 -9.80 4.28 -9.05
N ALA A 111 -9.12 3.92 -7.97
CA ALA A 111 -9.57 2.98 -6.95
C ALA A 111 -9.25 3.53 -5.55
N PRO A 112 -9.97 3.14 -4.50
CA PRO A 112 -9.69 3.59 -3.13
C PRO A 112 -8.65 2.68 -2.45
N PRO A 113 -7.78 3.21 -1.56
CA PRO A 113 -6.88 2.40 -0.76
C PRO A 113 -7.63 1.55 0.26
N ASP A 114 -7.02 0.44 0.69
CA ASP A 114 -7.46 -0.31 1.87
C ASP A 114 -6.99 0.42 3.14
N VAL A 115 -7.92 1.06 3.86
CA VAL A 115 -7.67 1.78 5.12
C VAL A 115 -7.02 0.88 6.19
N GLU A 116 -7.14 -0.46 6.10
CA GLU A 116 -6.45 -1.37 7.02
C GLU A 116 -4.96 -1.57 6.70
N ILE A 117 -4.46 -1.07 5.56
CA ILE A 117 -3.03 -1.13 5.21
C ILE A 117 -2.33 0.15 5.64
N THR A 118 -2.80 1.30 5.17
CA THR A 118 -2.27 2.63 5.51
C THR A 118 -3.37 3.67 5.30
N THR A 119 -3.28 4.80 6.02
CA THR A 119 -4.17 5.94 5.81
C THR A 119 -3.43 7.15 5.29
N TYR A 120 -4.15 7.95 4.53
CA TYR A 120 -3.71 9.19 3.92
C TYR A 120 -4.74 10.27 4.20
N ARG A 121 -4.30 11.52 4.32
CA ARG A 121 -5.20 12.67 4.45
C ARG A 121 -6.16 12.75 3.27
N ASN A 122 -5.60 12.63 2.07
CA ASN A 122 -6.31 12.46 0.80
C ASN A 122 -5.60 11.37 -0.01
N SER A 123 -6.34 10.33 -0.42
CA SER A 123 -5.73 9.16 -1.08
C SER A 123 -5.19 9.45 -2.49
N LEU A 124 -5.87 10.32 -3.25
CA LEU A 124 -5.44 10.67 -4.61
C LEU A 124 -4.20 11.56 -4.56
N GLU A 125 -4.20 12.56 -3.68
CA GLU A 125 -3.06 13.45 -3.47
C GLU A 125 -1.81 12.68 -3.06
N SER A 126 -1.94 11.77 -2.08
CA SER A 126 -0.80 10.98 -1.63
C SER A 126 -0.25 10.03 -2.70
N LEU A 127 -1.13 9.40 -3.50
CA LEU A 127 -0.69 8.54 -4.59
C LEU A 127 0.01 9.35 -5.68
N PHE A 128 -0.53 10.51 -6.03
CA PHE A 128 0.09 11.39 -7.00
C PHE A 128 1.45 11.92 -6.52
N LEU A 129 1.54 12.35 -5.25
CA LEU A 129 2.80 12.78 -4.63
C LEU A 129 3.85 11.67 -4.67
N HIS A 130 3.45 10.41 -4.42
CA HIS A 130 4.34 9.25 -4.54
C HIS A 130 4.94 9.15 -5.93
N GLU A 131 4.09 9.05 -6.97
CA GLU A 131 4.54 8.87 -8.35
C GLU A 131 5.31 10.09 -8.89
N LEU A 132 4.88 11.30 -8.52
CA LEU A 132 5.55 12.53 -8.92
C LEU A 132 6.94 12.64 -8.28
N THR A 133 7.09 12.15 -7.05
CA THR A 133 8.40 12.11 -6.39
C THR A 133 9.36 11.18 -7.13
N HIS A 134 8.89 10.08 -7.73
CA HIS A 134 9.73 9.31 -8.66
C HIS A 134 10.15 10.15 -9.87
N VAL A 135 9.23 10.90 -10.48
CA VAL A 135 9.54 11.75 -11.66
C VAL A 135 10.69 12.70 -11.33
N VAL A 136 10.59 13.45 -10.23
CA VAL A 136 11.58 14.47 -9.86
C VAL A 136 12.89 13.83 -9.39
N SER A 137 12.83 12.86 -8.47
CA SER A 137 14.03 12.23 -7.90
C SER A 137 14.87 11.51 -8.96
N LEU A 138 14.23 10.87 -9.95
CA LEU A 138 14.93 10.21 -11.06
C LEU A 138 15.31 11.19 -12.18
N HIS A 139 14.80 12.42 -12.18
CA HIS A 139 15.22 13.49 -13.11
C HIS A 139 16.58 14.12 -12.74
N THR A 140 17.11 13.87 -11.54
CA THR A 140 18.41 14.41 -11.12
C THR A 140 19.53 14.07 -12.10
N ARG A 141 20.23 15.12 -12.56
CA ARG A 141 21.33 15.03 -13.55
C ARG A 141 22.39 16.08 -13.25
N SER A 142 23.66 15.74 -13.49
CA SER A 142 24.72 16.76 -13.57
C SER A 142 24.55 17.65 -14.82
N PRO A 143 25.12 18.87 -14.86
CA PRO A 143 24.99 19.77 -16.02
C PRO A 143 25.40 19.12 -17.35
N PHE A 144 26.47 18.32 -17.35
CA PHE A 144 26.90 17.56 -18.52
C PHE A 144 25.83 16.54 -18.99
N LEU A 145 25.23 15.80 -18.05
CA LEU A 145 24.20 14.81 -18.38
C LEU A 145 22.87 15.44 -18.76
N SER A 146 22.54 16.63 -18.26
CA SER A 146 21.39 17.42 -18.74
C SER A 146 21.54 17.76 -20.23
N THR A 147 22.73 18.17 -20.67
CA THR A 147 23.01 18.37 -22.10
C THR A 147 22.88 17.08 -22.90
N MET A 148 23.34 15.95 -22.36
CA MET A 148 23.17 14.65 -23.03
C MET A 148 21.69 14.23 -23.12
N HIS A 149 20.88 14.49 -22.09
CA HIS A 149 19.43 14.23 -22.11
C HIS A 149 18.72 15.01 -23.22
N LYS A 150 19.13 16.26 -23.52
CA LYS A 150 18.57 17.02 -24.65
C LYS A 150 18.83 16.38 -26.02
N ILE A 151 19.88 15.56 -26.15
CA ILE A 151 20.27 14.90 -27.41
C ILE A 151 19.67 13.49 -27.48
N PHE A 152 19.79 12.73 -26.39
CA PHE A 152 19.46 11.32 -26.34
C PHE A 152 18.12 11.02 -25.65
N GLY A 153 17.43 12.02 -25.11
CA GLY A 153 16.17 11.88 -24.39
C GLY A 153 16.30 11.09 -23.08
N ALA A 154 15.19 10.50 -22.65
CA ALA A 154 15.03 9.82 -21.35
C ALA A 154 16.02 8.66 -21.09
N TRP A 155 16.76 8.20 -22.11
CA TRP A 155 17.84 7.22 -21.98
C TRP A 155 18.98 7.69 -21.06
N VAL A 156 19.10 8.99 -20.85
CA VAL A 156 20.05 9.56 -19.89
C VAL A 156 19.38 9.65 -18.51
N ASN A 157 19.31 8.52 -17.80
CA ASN A 157 18.78 8.43 -16.43
C ASN A 157 19.86 7.91 -15.45
N PRO A 158 20.78 8.76 -14.98
CA PRO A 158 21.89 8.33 -14.10
C PRO A 158 21.41 7.86 -12.73
N ALA A 159 20.32 8.44 -12.21
CA ALA A 159 19.77 8.11 -10.90
C ALA A 159 19.12 6.73 -10.88
N GLY A 160 18.33 6.39 -11.91
CA GLY A 160 17.74 5.06 -12.05
C GLY A 160 18.76 3.92 -12.17
N VAL A 161 20.03 4.26 -12.43
CA VAL A 161 21.15 3.31 -12.48
C VAL A 161 22.00 3.35 -11.21
N SER A 162 22.06 4.49 -10.53
CA SER A 162 22.94 4.70 -9.37
C SER A 162 22.26 4.47 -8.02
N ALA A 163 20.94 4.65 -7.95
CA ALA A 163 20.14 4.49 -6.75
C ALA A 163 19.70 3.02 -6.59
N PRO A 164 19.97 2.37 -5.44
CA PRO A 164 19.37 1.08 -5.12
C PRO A 164 17.83 1.18 -5.07
N MET A 165 17.13 0.08 -5.38
CA MET A 165 15.65 0.08 -5.43
C MET A 165 15.00 0.55 -4.12
N PHE A 166 15.54 0.18 -2.95
CA PHE A 166 15.00 0.68 -1.68
C PHE A 166 15.11 2.20 -1.53
N MET A 167 16.09 2.86 -2.16
CA MET A 167 16.17 4.33 -2.15
C MET A 167 15.20 4.95 -3.16
N VAL A 168 15.04 4.32 -4.33
CA VAL A 168 14.08 4.76 -5.37
C VAL A 168 12.66 4.79 -4.82
N GLU A 169 12.30 3.78 -4.03
CA GLU A 169 10.99 3.68 -3.37
C GLU A 169 10.98 4.40 -2.03
N GLY A 170 12.13 4.48 -1.37
CA GLY A 170 12.27 5.17 -0.08
C GLY A 170 12.02 6.67 -0.17
N VAL A 171 12.49 7.34 -1.22
CA VAL A 171 12.22 8.77 -1.40
C VAL A 171 10.73 9.04 -1.53
N THR A 172 10.00 8.22 -2.29
CA THR A 172 8.57 8.43 -2.52
C THR A 172 7.75 8.09 -1.28
N VAL A 173 8.07 6.99 -0.58
CA VAL A 173 7.43 6.64 0.71
C VAL A 173 7.72 7.68 1.80
N SER A 174 8.92 8.26 1.86
CA SER A 174 9.21 9.32 2.83
C SER A 174 8.45 10.62 2.52
N PHE A 175 8.29 10.97 1.23
CA PHE A 175 7.62 12.20 0.80
C PHE A 175 6.12 12.15 1.02
N GLU A 176 5.45 11.04 0.68
CA GLU A 176 4.03 10.84 1.00
C GLU A 176 3.75 10.85 2.52
N SER A 177 4.81 10.73 3.33
CA SER A 177 4.71 10.66 4.79
C SER A 177 5.11 11.97 5.49
N LEU A 178 5.33 13.07 4.78
CA LEU A 178 5.76 14.33 5.41
C LEU A 178 4.72 14.96 6.34
N GLU A 179 3.43 14.68 6.13
CA GLU A 179 2.33 15.27 6.90
C GLU A 179 1.85 14.43 8.09
N GLY A 180 2.63 13.43 8.52
CA GLY A 180 2.26 12.57 9.66
C GLY A 180 1.26 11.43 9.32
N PHE A 181 1.01 11.20 8.03
CA PHE A 181 0.27 10.07 7.47
C PHE A 181 1.18 9.22 6.56
N GLY A 182 0.65 8.25 5.82
CA GLY A 182 1.46 7.47 4.88
C GLY A 182 2.30 6.37 5.54
N ARG A 183 2.99 5.60 4.71
CA ARG A 183 3.60 4.32 5.12
C ARG A 183 4.73 4.48 6.13
N ALA A 184 5.50 5.56 6.10
CA ALA A 184 6.59 5.76 7.06
C ALA A 184 6.10 6.15 8.46
N ASN A 185 4.88 6.70 8.58
CA ASN A 185 4.25 7.01 9.86
C ASN A 185 3.27 5.92 10.33
N ASP A 186 3.18 4.81 9.60
CA ASP A 186 2.29 3.73 9.93
C ASP A 186 2.93 2.79 10.97
N PRO A 187 2.37 2.67 12.19
CA PRO A 187 2.96 1.82 13.23
C PRO A 187 3.00 0.34 12.85
N LEU A 188 2.19 -0.13 11.90
CA LEU A 188 2.21 -1.52 11.46
C LEU A 188 3.45 -1.80 10.60
N VAL A 189 3.85 -0.83 9.77
CA VAL A 189 5.10 -0.90 8.99
C VAL A 189 6.30 -0.86 9.94
N HIS A 190 6.28 0.04 10.93
CA HIS A 190 7.30 0.09 11.98
C HIS A 190 7.40 -1.23 12.76
N HIS A 191 6.26 -1.81 13.15
CA HIS A 191 6.19 -3.09 13.86
C HIS A 191 6.90 -4.21 13.09
N ALA A 192 6.69 -4.33 11.77
CA ALA A 192 7.35 -5.38 10.98
C ALA A 192 8.89 -5.33 11.10
N LEU A 193 9.48 -4.12 11.13
CA LEU A 193 10.92 -3.94 11.30
C LEU A 193 11.38 -4.16 12.75
N VAL A 194 10.59 -3.75 13.74
CA VAL A 194 10.84 -4.09 15.15
C VAL A 194 10.90 -5.60 15.34
N GLN A 195 9.91 -6.34 14.81
CA GLN A 195 9.88 -7.79 14.90
C GLN A 195 11.11 -8.40 14.22
N ALA A 196 11.46 -7.95 13.01
CA ALA A 196 12.65 -8.42 12.32
C ALA A 196 13.95 -8.15 13.11
N TYR A 197 14.06 -7.00 13.78
CA TYR A 197 15.21 -6.67 14.64
C TYR A 197 15.35 -7.65 15.81
N HIS A 198 14.28 -7.83 16.60
CA HIS A 198 14.29 -8.69 17.79
C HIS A 198 14.39 -10.18 17.47
N GLU A 199 13.98 -10.61 16.28
CA GLU A 199 14.19 -11.97 15.79
C GLU A 199 15.58 -12.20 15.18
N GLY A 200 16.43 -11.18 15.08
CA GLY A 200 17.74 -11.28 14.43
C GLY A 200 17.65 -11.47 12.91
N LYS A 201 16.54 -11.05 12.30
CA LYS A 201 16.20 -11.19 10.86
C LYS A 201 16.08 -9.85 10.13
N PHE A 202 16.60 -8.77 10.72
CA PHE A 202 16.58 -7.45 10.08
C PHE A 202 17.27 -7.49 8.71
N LEU A 203 16.61 -7.00 7.67
CA LEU A 203 17.14 -7.14 6.31
C LEU A 203 18.38 -6.28 6.09
N THR A 204 19.34 -6.85 5.37
CA THR A 204 20.45 -6.08 4.79
C THR A 204 19.95 -5.18 3.66
N PRO A 205 20.69 -4.12 3.27
CA PRO A 205 20.32 -3.26 2.14
C PRO A 205 20.07 -4.01 0.83
N PHE A 206 20.81 -5.09 0.59
CA PHE A 206 20.65 -5.93 -0.62
C PHE A 206 19.34 -6.72 -0.57
N GLN A 207 19.01 -7.30 0.58
CA GLN A 207 17.73 -7.99 0.76
C GLN A 207 16.56 -7.01 0.67
N ALA A 208 16.69 -5.84 1.30
CA ALA A 208 15.71 -4.76 1.20
C ALA A 208 15.51 -4.26 -0.24
N SER A 209 16.53 -4.39 -1.11
CA SER A 209 16.42 -4.04 -2.55
C SER A 209 15.68 -5.10 -3.40
N GLY A 210 15.07 -6.12 -2.79
CA GLY A 210 14.30 -7.15 -3.50
C GLY A 210 15.08 -8.39 -3.92
N VAL A 211 16.32 -8.59 -3.45
CA VAL A 211 17.14 -9.80 -3.72
C VAL A 211 16.83 -10.93 -2.71
N TYR A 212 15.67 -10.89 -2.06
CA TYR A 212 15.30 -11.82 -0.98
C TYR A 212 13.99 -12.54 -1.28
N ASP A 213 14.00 -13.87 -1.16
CA ASP A 213 12.88 -14.76 -1.53
C ASP A 213 11.95 -15.11 -0.35
N HIS A 214 12.07 -14.40 0.76
CA HIS A 214 11.19 -14.57 1.92
C HIS A 214 10.37 -13.29 2.16
N PRO A 215 9.24 -13.39 2.90
CA PRO A 215 8.49 -12.22 3.34
C PRO A 215 9.42 -11.15 3.94
N PRO A 216 9.16 -9.86 3.66
CA PRO A 216 7.94 -9.32 3.07
C PRO A 216 7.94 -9.23 1.53
N PHE A 217 8.87 -9.89 0.82
CA PHE A 217 8.99 -9.86 -0.65
C PHE A 217 9.12 -8.43 -1.19
N GLY A 218 8.36 -8.07 -2.23
CA GLY A 218 8.37 -6.73 -2.84
C GLY A 218 7.92 -5.59 -1.92
N ARG A 219 7.37 -5.87 -0.73
CA ARG A 219 7.13 -4.82 0.27
C ARG A 219 8.41 -4.32 0.93
N ALA A 220 9.47 -5.12 0.93
CA ALA A 220 10.71 -4.81 1.63
C ALA A 220 11.31 -3.46 1.20
N TYR A 221 11.36 -3.18 -0.11
CA TYR A 221 11.94 -1.93 -0.61
C TYR A 221 11.08 -0.70 -0.31
N TYR A 222 9.76 -0.85 -0.13
CA TYR A 222 8.90 0.25 0.34
C TYR A 222 9.04 0.48 1.84
N GLU A 223 8.98 -0.60 2.64
CA GLU A 223 8.97 -0.51 4.11
C GLU A 223 10.34 -0.09 4.64
N TYR A 224 11.40 -0.82 4.28
CA TYR A 224 12.77 -0.47 4.70
C TYR A 224 13.26 0.80 4.03
N GLY A 225 12.97 0.96 2.73
CA GLY A 225 13.36 2.14 1.99
C GLY A 225 12.73 3.41 2.54
N GLY A 226 11.40 3.38 2.74
CA GLY A 226 10.64 4.50 3.25
C GLY A 226 11.08 4.93 4.65
N LEU A 227 11.17 3.96 5.57
CA LEU A 227 11.62 4.23 6.93
C LEU A 227 13.08 4.68 6.98
N PHE A 228 13.97 4.14 6.14
CA PHE A 228 15.36 4.58 6.09
C PHE A 228 15.49 6.00 5.53
N SER A 229 14.76 6.35 4.47
CA SER A 229 14.73 7.70 3.93
C SER A 229 14.16 8.70 4.93
N ALA A 230 13.09 8.35 5.65
CA ALA A 230 12.54 9.17 6.73
C ALA A 230 13.57 9.36 7.86
N TRP A 231 14.24 8.29 8.29
CA TRP A 231 15.31 8.34 9.30
C TRP A 231 16.48 9.24 8.88
N LEU A 232 16.89 9.20 7.61
CA LEU A 232 17.92 10.10 7.09
C LEU A 232 17.47 11.58 7.14
N GLN A 233 16.22 11.85 6.75
CA GLN A 233 15.66 13.21 6.77
C GLN A 233 15.54 13.74 8.20
N GLU A 234 15.10 12.92 9.15
CA GLU A 234 15.01 13.28 10.56
C GLU A 234 16.41 13.55 11.15
N LYS A 235 17.37 12.67 10.87
CA LYS A 235 18.70 12.72 11.49
C LYS A 235 19.64 13.77 10.88
N TYR A 236 19.56 13.98 9.56
CA TYR A 236 20.51 14.82 8.81
C TYR A 236 19.85 16.02 8.12
N GLY A 237 18.52 16.12 8.14
CA GLY A 237 17.77 17.18 7.49
C GLY A 237 17.49 16.92 6.00
N MET A 238 16.41 17.52 5.51
CA MET A 238 15.99 17.40 4.10
C MET A 238 17.04 17.96 3.13
N GLU A 239 17.75 19.03 3.50
CA GLU A 239 18.80 19.61 2.66
C GLU A 239 19.94 18.60 2.37
N GLN A 240 20.43 17.91 3.40
CA GLN A 240 21.48 16.90 3.24
C GLN A 240 20.97 15.68 2.46
N TYR A 241 19.70 15.32 2.66
CA TYR A 241 19.04 14.28 1.89
C TYR A 241 18.93 14.64 0.40
N ALA A 242 18.60 15.88 0.07
CA ALA A 242 18.60 16.39 -1.30
C ALA A 242 20.00 16.33 -1.94
N VAL A 243 21.06 16.65 -1.18
CA VAL A 243 22.46 16.53 -1.64
C VAL A 243 22.78 15.09 -2.05
N LEU A 244 22.27 14.07 -1.34
CA LEU A 244 22.41 12.67 -1.77
C LEU A 244 21.81 12.47 -3.17
N TRP A 245 20.59 12.92 -3.42
CA TRP A 245 19.93 12.78 -4.73
C TRP A 245 20.68 13.54 -5.85
N HIS A 246 21.25 14.70 -5.56
CA HIS A 246 22.15 15.39 -6.50
C HIS A 246 23.42 14.57 -6.80
N GLU A 247 24.03 13.93 -5.80
CA GLU A 247 25.16 13.03 -6.04
C GLU A 247 24.75 11.79 -6.85
N LEU A 248 23.53 11.29 -6.68
CA LEU A 248 22.97 10.18 -7.45
C LEU A 248 22.78 10.53 -8.94
N GLY A 249 22.53 11.80 -9.25
CA GLY A 249 22.43 12.32 -10.63
C GLY A 249 23.75 12.47 -11.39
N LYS A 250 24.89 12.20 -10.76
CA LYS A 250 26.21 12.25 -11.41
C LYS A 250 26.52 10.96 -12.17
N ILE A 251 27.51 11.02 -13.08
CA ILE A 251 27.95 9.89 -13.91
C ILE A 251 28.19 8.63 -13.03
N PRO A 252 27.46 7.52 -13.28
CA PRO A 252 27.65 6.26 -12.57
C PRO A 252 29.09 5.78 -12.66
N LYS A 253 29.67 5.36 -11.53
CA LYS A 253 30.99 4.73 -11.48
C LYS A 253 30.82 3.28 -11.05
N PHE A 254 30.88 2.37 -12.01
CA PHE A 254 30.78 0.94 -11.76
C PHE A 254 32.15 0.36 -11.38
N SER A 255 32.13 -0.52 -10.38
CA SER A 255 33.31 -1.26 -9.93
C SER A 255 32.86 -2.56 -9.28
N ILE A 256 33.67 -3.60 -9.42
CA ILE A 256 33.50 -4.86 -8.69
C ILE A 256 33.67 -4.70 -7.18
N PHE A 257 34.35 -3.63 -6.73
CA PHE A 257 34.46 -3.26 -5.31
C PHE A 257 33.33 -2.31 -4.89
N PHE A 258 32.09 -2.73 -5.09
CA PHE A 258 30.91 -1.86 -4.98
C PHE A 258 30.75 -1.16 -3.62
N TYR A 259 31.22 -1.76 -2.51
CA TYR A 259 31.24 -1.10 -1.19
C TYR A 259 32.11 0.18 -1.13
N ARG A 260 33.05 0.36 -2.07
CA ARG A 260 33.92 1.54 -2.18
C ARG A 260 33.58 2.43 -3.38
N HIS A 261 32.50 2.12 -4.09
CA HIS A 261 32.09 2.81 -5.32
C HIS A 261 30.57 2.95 -5.37
N GLY A 262 30.03 3.43 -6.50
CA GLY A 262 28.58 3.55 -6.70
C GLY A 262 27.87 4.32 -5.58
N PHE A 263 26.75 3.77 -5.12
CA PHE A 263 25.93 4.32 -4.05
C PHE A 263 26.69 4.50 -2.73
N PHE A 264 27.47 3.50 -2.29
CA PHE A 264 28.15 3.50 -0.99
C PHE A 264 29.13 4.68 -0.85
N ALA A 265 29.97 4.89 -1.87
CA ALA A 265 30.92 6.00 -1.85
C ALA A 265 30.27 7.38 -1.98
N ARG A 266 29.12 7.47 -2.65
CA ARG A 266 28.34 8.72 -2.75
C ARG A 266 27.68 9.01 -1.41
N PHE A 267 27.10 8.01 -0.77
CA PHE A 267 26.53 8.11 0.57
C PHE A 267 27.58 8.60 1.57
N GLU A 268 28.75 7.95 1.62
CA GLU A 268 29.83 8.33 2.55
C GLU A 268 30.35 9.75 2.30
N ARG A 269 30.45 10.19 1.04
CA ARG A 269 30.80 11.57 0.71
C ARG A 269 29.81 12.58 1.30
N VAL A 270 28.52 12.25 1.27
CA VAL A 270 27.45 13.15 1.73
C VAL A 270 27.38 13.15 3.25
N TYR A 271 27.33 11.99 3.89
CA TYR A 271 27.07 11.90 5.33
C TYR A 271 28.32 11.79 6.20
N GLY A 272 29.50 11.61 5.61
CA GLY A 272 30.76 11.44 6.35
C GLY A 272 30.87 10.14 7.15
N ILE A 273 29.92 9.22 6.99
CA ILE A 273 29.88 7.89 7.61
C ILE A 273 29.66 6.83 6.54
N SER A 274 30.15 5.61 6.79
CA SER A 274 29.89 4.51 5.86
C SER A 274 28.40 4.20 5.81
N PHE A 275 27.90 3.79 4.65
CA PHE A 275 26.49 3.41 4.50
C PHE A 275 26.12 2.23 5.41
N LEU A 276 27.04 1.30 5.66
CA LEU A 276 26.76 0.15 6.54
C LEU A 276 26.63 0.57 8.00
N ASP A 277 27.42 1.56 8.45
CA ASP A 277 27.28 2.11 9.80
C ASP A 277 25.96 2.88 9.94
N ALA A 278 25.57 3.62 8.90
CA ALA A 278 24.26 4.29 8.86
C ALA A 278 23.10 3.29 8.92
N TRP A 279 23.16 2.22 8.10
CA TRP A 279 22.16 1.16 8.09
C TRP A 279 22.08 0.42 9.43
N LYS A 280 23.23 0.19 10.07
CA LYS A 280 23.27 -0.37 11.43
C LYS A 280 22.60 0.58 12.42
N GLY A 281 22.92 1.87 12.40
CA GLY A 281 22.29 2.86 13.27
C GLY A 281 20.78 2.99 13.04
N PHE A 282 20.32 2.78 11.81
CA PHE A 282 18.90 2.66 11.47
C PHE A 282 18.28 1.38 12.03
N ALA A 283 18.93 0.22 11.89
CA ALA A 283 18.44 -1.01 12.49
C ALA A 283 18.34 -0.89 14.03
N ASP A 284 19.35 -0.32 14.67
CA ASP A 284 19.42 -0.12 16.12
C ASP A 284 18.32 0.84 16.64
N SER A 285 17.73 1.70 15.80
CA SER A 285 16.61 2.55 16.20
C SER A 285 15.30 1.79 16.40
N PHE A 286 15.20 0.53 15.96
CA PHE A 286 14.07 -0.37 16.24
C PHE A 286 14.22 -1.13 17.57
N TYR A 287 15.25 -0.75 18.34
CA TYR A 287 15.41 -0.97 19.77
C TYR A 287 14.09 -0.95 20.57
N LEU A 288 13.61 -2.06 21.14
CA LEU A 288 12.55 -2.01 22.17
C LEU A 288 12.94 -2.81 23.40
N GLU A 289 12.81 -2.20 24.57
CA GLU A 289 12.97 -2.89 25.85
C GLU A 289 11.73 -3.74 26.17
N GLY A 290 11.92 -4.82 26.95
CA GLY A 290 10.81 -5.61 27.49
C GLY A 290 10.07 -6.50 26.49
N ILE A 291 10.60 -6.74 25.29
CA ILE A 291 10.03 -7.71 24.36
C ILE A 291 10.12 -9.11 24.96
N LEU A 292 8.95 -9.71 25.18
CA LEU A 292 8.81 -11.09 25.63
C LEU A 292 8.65 -12.00 24.42
N THR A 293 9.45 -13.07 24.34
CA THR A 293 9.21 -14.14 23.37
C THR A 293 7.99 -14.93 23.83
N ASN A 294 6.92 -14.92 23.05
CA ASN A 294 5.74 -15.74 23.33
C ASN A 294 6.13 -17.23 23.27
N PRO A 295 5.97 -18.02 24.35
CA PRO A 295 6.19 -19.46 24.27
C PRO A 295 5.19 -20.06 23.27
N ALA A 296 5.69 -20.81 22.29
CA ALA A 296 4.90 -21.43 21.22
C ALA A 296 3.71 -22.22 21.82
N GLY A 297 2.49 -21.67 21.76
CA GLY A 297 1.37 -22.23 22.52
C GLY A 297 0.00 -22.22 21.85
N ILE A 298 -0.22 -21.48 20.76
CA ILE A 298 -1.51 -21.44 20.04
C ILE A 298 -1.35 -21.67 18.53
N LEU A 299 -0.28 -21.12 17.94
CA LEU A 299 0.07 -21.37 16.54
C LEU A 299 1.18 -22.41 16.49
N ASN A 300 0.93 -23.57 15.89
CA ASN A 300 1.97 -24.57 15.62
C ASN A 300 3.03 -23.97 14.69
N ALA A 301 4.29 -24.33 14.94
CA ALA A 301 5.53 -23.71 14.44
C ALA A 301 5.80 -23.77 12.91
N LYS A 302 4.77 -23.77 12.05
CA LYS A 302 4.95 -23.55 10.61
C LYS A 302 4.90 -22.06 10.32
N ASP A 303 5.78 -21.60 9.43
CA ASP A 303 5.76 -20.23 8.95
C ASP A 303 4.41 -19.92 8.30
N MET A 304 3.70 -18.93 8.84
CA MET A 304 2.42 -18.44 8.32
C MET A 304 2.54 -16.97 7.96
N MET A 305 1.87 -16.57 6.88
CA MET A 305 1.74 -15.17 6.49
C MET A 305 0.27 -14.77 6.60
N ILE A 306 -0.14 -14.48 7.84
CA ILE A 306 -1.53 -14.16 8.17
C ILE A 306 -1.88 -12.79 7.59
N ARG A 307 -2.86 -12.74 6.67
CA ARG A 307 -3.35 -11.51 6.04
C ARG A 307 -4.62 -10.97 6.65
N SER A 308 -5.47 -11.85 7.17
CA SER A 308 -6.77 -11.52 7.73
C SER A 308 -7.19 -12.62 8.70
N VAL A 309 -7.97 -12.25 9.71
CA VAL A 309 -8.52 -13.16 10.72
C VAL A 309 -10.01 -12.94 10.87
N ALA A 310 -10.73 -14.00 11.22
CA ALA A 310 -12.14 -13.94 11.60
C ALA A 310 -12.38 -14.79 12.85
N ALA A 311 -13.35 -14.40 13.67
CA ALA A 311 -13.71 -15.11 14.89
C ALA A 311 -15.03 -15.86 14.69
N GLY A 312 -15.02 -17.18 14.91
CA GLY A 312 -16.22 -18.00 15.05
C GLY A 312 -16.61 -18.22 16.52
N LYS A 313 -17.54 -19.14 16.77
CA LYS A 313 -18.02 -19.48 18.12
C LYS A 313 -16.95 -20.12 19.01
N SER A 314 -16.18 -21.05 18.45
CA SER A 314 -15.16 -21.84 19.18
C SER A 314 -13.84 -22.00 18.44
N SER A 315 -13.68 -21.25 17.35
CA SER A 315 -12.50 -21.28 16.49
C SER A 315 -12.16 -19.87 15.99
N ALA A 316 -10.87 -19.62 15.79
CA ALA A 316 -10.39 -18.51 14.98
C ALA A 316 -10.09 -19.02 13.57
N TYR A 317 -10.29 -18.17 12.57
CA TYR A 317 -9.95 -18.45 11.18
C TYR A 317 -8.86 -17.48 10.75
N ALA A 318 -7.84 -17.99 10.08
CA ALA A 318 -6.72 -17.19 9.58
C ALA A 318 -6.54 -17.41 8.08
N LEU A 319 -6.55 -16.34 7.30
CA LEU A 319 -6.16 -16.34 5.90
C LEU A 319 -4.64 -16.33 5.82
N ASP A 320 -4.04 -17.46 5.44
CA ASP A 320 -2.62 -17.58 5.22
C ASP A 320 -2.28 -17.43 3.73
N GLN A 321 -1.51 -16.38 3.40
CA GLN A 321 -1.08 -16.11 2.03
C GLN A 321 -0.04 -17.11 1.54
N TYR A 322 0.74 -17.70 2.45
CA TYR A 322 1.81 -18.62 2.09
C TYR A 322 1.23 -19.94 1.58
N SER A 323 0.37 -20.59 2.35
CA SER A 323 -0.33 -21.81 1.93
C SER A 323 -1.53 -21.57 1.00
N ARG A 324 -1.94 -20.31 0.80
CA ARG A 324 -3.14 -19.91 0.04
C ARG A 324 -4.39 -20.62 0.56
N SER A 325 -4.57 -20.59 1.87
CA SER A 325 -5.68 -21.26 2.52
C SER A 325 -6.20 -20.49 3.72
N VAL A 326 -7.45 -20.76 4.07
CA VAL A 326 -8.03 -20.35 5.34
C VAL A 326 -7.86 -21.53 6.30
N VAL A 327 -7.15 -21.28 7.39
CA VAL A 327 -6.89 -22.25 8.46
C VAL A 327 -7.84 -21.95 9.61
N GLU A 328 -8.61 -22.94 10.03
CA GLU A 328 -9.36 -22.91 11.27
C GLU A 328 -8.47 -23.37 12.41
N ILE A 329 -8.50 -22.64 13.52
CA ILE A 329 -7.71 -22.84 14.72
C ILE A 329 -8.70 -22.94 15.87
N ASN A 330 -8.85 -24.12 16.46
CA ASN A 330 -9.72 -24.30 17.62
C ASN A 330 -9.16 -23.51 18.82
N SER A 331 -9.97 -22.63 19.40
CA SER A 331 -9.48 -21.66 20.40
C SER A 331 -9.05 -22.29 21.72
N ASN A 332 -9.56 -23.48 22.05
CA ASN A 332 -9.25 -24.18 23.30
C ASN A 332 -8.05 -25.11 23.19
N THR A 333 -7.91 -25.79 22.03
CA THR A 333 -6.92 -26.85 21.84
C THR A 333 -5.73 -26.43 20.97
N GLY A 334 -5.85 -25.32 20.24
CA GLY A 334 -4.88 -24.90 19.23
C GLY A 334 -4.82 -25.81 18.00
N VAL A 335 -5.69 -26.84 17.92
CA VAL A 335 -5.74 -27.76 16.77
C VAL A 335 -6.10 -26.97 15.52
N GLN A 336 -5.29 -27.16 14.48
CA GLN A 336 -5.44 -26.47 13.20
C GLN A 336 -5.96 -27.43 12.13
N ARG A 337 -6.93 -26.99 11.34
CA ARG A 337 -7.37 -27.67 10.12
C ARG A 337 -7.56 -26.67 8.98
N GLN A 338 -7.36 -27.13 7.75
CA GLN A 338 -7.67 -26.31 6.58
C GLN A 338 -9.19 -26.21 6.41
N ALA A 339 -9.74 -25.00 6.50
CA ALA A 339 -11.16 -24.73 6.26
C ALA A 339 -11.46 -24.56 4.76
N ALA A 340 -10.59 -23.88 4.01
CA ALA A 340 -10.76 -23.71 2.57
C ALA A 340 -9.44 -23.44 1.85
N LYS A 341 -9.33 -23.88 0.59
CA LYS A 341 -8.28 -23.40 -0.33
C LYS A 341 -8.79 -22.16 -1.06
N VAL A 342 -7.94 -21.14 -1.16
CA VAL A 342 -8.33 -19.84 -1.72
C VAL A 342 -7.35 -19.36 -2.79
N GLY A 343 -7.73 -18.30 -3.49
CA GLY A 343 -6.90 -17.70 -4.53
C GLY A 343 -5.72 -16.91 -3.95
N SER A 344 -4.69 -16.67 -4.77
CA SER A 344 -3.53 -15.86 -4.38
C SER A 344 -3.86 -14.38 -4.10
N SER A 345 -4.97 -13.89 -4.64
CA SER A 345 -5.42 -12.50 -4.51
C SER A 345 -6.51 -12.32 -3.44
N SER A 346 -6.64 -13.27 -2.52
CA SER A 346 -7.52 -13.14 -1.35
C SER A 346 -6.96 -12.14 -0.34
N ALA A 347 -7.84 -11.26 0.16
CA ALA A 347 -7.45 -10.10 0.96
C ALA A 347 -8.08 -10.09 2.36
N SER A 348 -9.32 -10.56 2.52
CA SER A 348 -9.99 -10.65 3.82
C SER A 348 -10.99 -11.79 3.90
N ILE A 349 -11.35 -12.16 5.13
CA ILE A 349 -12.32 -13.21 5.41
C ILE A 349 -13.35 -12.78 6.45
N ALA A 350 -14.54 -13.38 6.39
CA ALA A 350 -15.56 -13.27 7.43
C ALA A 350 -16.30 -14.61 7.57
N ILE A 351 -16.68 -14.97 8.78
CA ILE A 351 -17.39 -16.23 9.07
C ILE A 351 -18.87 -15.94 9.36
N SER A 352 -19.76 -16.86 8.99
CA SER A 352 -21.18 -16.76 9.34
C SER A 352 -21.40 -16.93 10.85
N PRO A 353 -22.48 -16.39 11.42
CA PRO A 353 -22.75 -16.49 12.85
C PRO A 353 -22.87 -17.92 13.41
N ASP A 354 -23.07 -18.91 12.54
CA ASP A 354 -23.18 -20.33 12.88
C ASP A 354 -21.91 -21.14 12.52
N ASP A 355 -20.84 -20.49 12.07
CA ASP A 355 -19.57 -21.07 11.63
C ASP A 355 -19.69 -22.02 10.41
N SER A 356 -20.82 -22.05 9.71
CA SER A 356 -21.06 -22.98 8.60
C SER A 356 -20.58 -22.46 7.24
N LEU A 357 -20.52 -21.13 7.08
CA LEU A 357 -20.17 -20.45 5.84
C LEU A 357 -19.04 -19.44 6.05
N LEU A 358 -18.24 -19.26 5.00
CA LEU A 358 -17.07 -18.40 4.98
C LEU A 358 -17.12 -17.49 3.75
N LEU A 359 -17.05 -16.18 3.97
CA LEU A 359 -16.79 -15.20 2.92
C LEU A 359 -15.30 -15.01 2.75
N VAL A 360 -14.84 -15.00 1.50
CA VAL A 360 -13.47 -14.66 1.12
C VAL A 360 -13.54 -13.51 0.13
N SER A 361 -13.15 -12.32 0.57
CA SER A 361 -12.99 -11.15 -0.29
C SER A 361 -11.61 -11.14 -0.94
N GLY A 362 -11.53 -10.73 -2.19
CA GLY A 362 -10.28 -10.61 -2.92
C GLY A 362 -10.50 -10.05 -4.31
N TYR A 363 -9.55 -10.33 -5.21
CA TYR A 363 -9.60 -9.83 -6.57
C TYR A 363 -9.53 -10.96 -7.58
N ARG A 364 -10.36 -10.86 -8.62
CA ARG A 364 -10.25 -11.69 -9.82
C ARG A 364 -9.40 -10.96 -10.86
N MET A 365 -8.32 -11.59 -11.29
CA MET A 365 -7.43 -11.05 -12.31
C MET A 365 -7.97 -11.36 -13.71
N SER A 366 -7.97 -10.36 -14.58
CA SER A 366 -8.23 -10.48 -16.02
C SER A 366 -7.13 -9.75 -16.78
N GLY A 367 -6.08 -10.47 -17.17
CA GLY A 367 -4.84 -9.85 -17.64
C GLY A 367 -4.17 -9.11 -16.49
N GLN A 368 -3.98 -7.79 -16.64
CA GLN A 368 -3.43 -6.91 -15.60
C GLN A 368 -4.50 -6.18 -14.79
N LEU A 369 -5.78 -6.30 -15.18
CA LEU A 369 -6.88 -5.65 -14.49
C LEU A 369 -7.39 -6.55 -13.37
N ALA A 370 -7.74 -5.94 -12.25
CA ALA A 370 -8.30 -6.61 -11.09
C ALA A 370 -9.74 -6.15 -10.84
N SER A 371 -10.65 -7.08 -10.61
CA SER A 371 -12.01 -6.76 -10.16
C SER A 371 -12.27 -7.36 -8.79
N SER A 372 -12.78 -6.57 -7.86
CA SER A 372 -13.15 -6.96 -6.50
C SER A 372 -14.29 -7.97 -6.52
N GLU A 373 -14.11 -9.10 -5.83
CA GLU A 373 -15.12 -10.14 -5.72
C GLU A 373 -15.10 -10.76 -4.31
N VAL A 374 -16.29 -11.16 -3.86
CA VAL A 374 -16.49 -11.92 -2.62
C VAL A 374 -17.06 -13.28 -2.98
N TYR A 375 -16.39 -14.33 -2.55
CA TYR A 375 -16.80 -15.72 -2.74
C TYR A 375 -17.26 -16.32 -1.43
N GLU A 376 -18.35 -17.10 -1.47
CA GLU A 376 -18.81 -17.88 -0.33
C GLU A 376 -18.34 -19.34 -0.43
N TYR A 377 -17.90 -19.89 0.70
CA TYR A 377 -17.47 -21.27 0.87
C TYR A 377 -18.29 -21.93 1.98
N ALA A 378 -18.60 -23.20 1.81
CA ALA A 378 -19.05 -24.06 2.91
C ALA A 378 -17.83 -24.50 3.71
N VAL A 379 -17.83 -24.27 5.03
CA VAL A 379 -16.68 -24.54 5.91
C VAL A 379 -16.43 -26.04 6.06
N GLU A 380 -17.50 -26.84 6.12
CA GLU A 380 -17.40 -28.30 6.29
C GLU A 380 -16.67 -28.98 5.12
N SER A 381 -17.01 -28.62 3.88
CA SER A 381 -16.42 -29.21 2.68
C SER A 381 -15.22 -28.43 2.14
N GLY A 382 -15.06 -27.16 2.53
CA GLY A 382 -14.06 -26.23 2.00
C GLY A 382 -14.29 -25.84 0.54
N THR A 383 -15.51 -26.02 0.02
CA THR A 383 -15.85 -25.76 -1.39
C THR A 383 -16.70 -24.51 -1.54
N LYS A 384 -16.57 -23.82 -2.69
CA LYS A 384 -17.43 -22.69 -3.05
C LYS A 384 -18.89 -23.13 -3.11
N THR A 385 -19.80 -22.33 -2.56
CA THR A 385 -21.26 -22.58 -2.64
C THR A 385 -21.84 -22.19 -3.99
N GLY A 386 -21.09 -21.44 -4.79
CA GLY A 386 -21.52 -20.83 -6.05
C GLY A 386 -22.04 -19.40 -5.89
N ARG A 387 -22.24 -18.90 -4.65
CA ARG A 387 -22.57 -17.49 -4.43
C ARG A 387 -21.31 -16.62 -4.60
N VAL A 388 -21.49 -15.53 -5.34
CA VAL A 388 -20.45 -14.53 -5.61
C VAL A 388 -21.08 -13.13 -5.65
N TRP A 389 -20.42 -12.17 -5.01
CA TRP A 389 -20.74 -10.75 -5.13
C TRP A 389 -19.59 -10.06 -5.86
N LYS A 390 -19.90 -9.27 -6.89
CA LYS A 390 -18.90 -8.60 -7.74
C LYS A 390 -18.91 -7.10 -7.48
N GLY A 391 -17.76 -6.45 -7.65
CA GLY A 391 -17.59 -5.01 -7.43
C GLY A 391 -17.63 -4.62 -5.95
N VAL A 392 -17.45 -5.59 -5.04
CA VAL A 392 -17.43 -5.37 -3.59
C VAL A 392 -16.30 -6.15 -2.92
N THR A 393 -15.84 -5.65 -1.77
CA THR A 393 -14.78 -6.24 -0.94
C THR A 393 -15.08 -6.05 0.56
N LYS A 394 -14.21 -6.59 1.44
CA LYS A 394 -14.31 -6.46 2.92
C LYS A 394 -15.73 -6.75 3.44
N ALA A 395 -16.26 -7.89 3.08
CA ALA A 395 -17.65 -8.24 3.37
C ALA A 395 -17.81 -9.01 4.68
N ALA A 396 -18.98 -8.88 5.30
CA ALA A 396 -19.45 -9.72 6.41
C ALA A 396 -20.95 -10.02 6.26
N TYR A 397 -21.38 -11.15 6.82
CA TYR A 397 -22.79 -11.57 6.80
C TYR A 397 -23.67 -10.60 7.58
N PHE A 398 -24.80 -10.19 7.04
CA PHE A 398 -25.76 -9.32 7.73
C PHE A 398 -27.17 -9.61 7.23
N ARG A 399 -28.10 -9.93 8.13
CA ARG A 399 -29.47 -10.35 7.79
C ARG A 399 -29.43 -11.49 6.74
N ASP A 400 -30.25 -11.39 5.70
CA ASP A 400 -30.32 -12.36 4.60
C ASP A 400 -29.25 -12.16 3.51
N GLY A 401 -28.33 -11.22 3.71
CA GLY A 401 -27.33 -10.82 2.73
C GLY A 401 -25.94 -10.59 3.33
N ILE A 402 -25.21 -9.65 2.73
CA ILE A 402 -23.91 -9.21 3.24
C ILE A 402 -23.88 -7.68 3.32
N ILE A 403 -23.11 -7.15 4.26
CA ILE A 403 -22.59 -5.79 4.16
C ILE A 403 -21.19 -5.86 3.54
N ALA A 404 -20.83 -4.86 2.74
CA ALA A 404 -19.56 -4.84 2.03
C ALA A 404 -19.17 -3.40 1.66
N LEU A 405 -17.99 -3.26 1.06
CA LEU A 405 -17.50 -2.01 0.49
C LEU A 405 -17.51 -2.08 -1.03
N SER A 406 -18.13 -1.13 -1.71
CA SER A 406 -17.97 -0.93 -3.16
C SER A 406 -16.99 0.21 -3.44
N SER A 407 -16.39 0.22 -4.62
CA SER A 407 -15.46 1.27 -5.05
C SER A 407 -16.11 2.22 -6.06
N GLU A 408 -15.82 3.51 -5.94
CA GLU A 408 -16.23 4.55 -6.87
C GLU A 408 -15.10 5.57 -7.01
N GLY A 409 -14.28 5.40 -8.04
CA GLY A 409 -13.03 6.14 -8.19
C GLY A 409 -12.12 5.96 -6.97
N HIS A 410 -11.52 7.04 -6.48
CA HIS A 410 -10.74 7.05 -5.23
C HIS A 410 -11.57 6.99 -3.92
N ALA A 411 -12.88 6.77 -4.00
CA ALA A 411 -13.77 6.61 -2.85
C ALA A 411 -14.23 5.15 -2.67
N ASN A 412 -14.66 4.81 -1.46
CA ASN A 412 -15.43 3.59 -1.22
C ASN A 412 -16.74 3.89 -0.49
N ASN A 413 -17.74 3.04 -0.71
CA ASN A 413 -19.08 3.20 -0.17
C ASN A 413 -19.44 1.98 0.67
N LEU A 414 -20.12 2.18 1.80
CA LEU A 414 -20.70 1.09 2.58
C LEU A 414 -22.02 0.68 1.91
N VAL A 415 -22.15 -0.60 1.57
CA VAL A 415 -23.32 -1.13 0.86
C VAL A 415 -23.89 -2.38 1.53
N TYR A 416 -25.20 -2.57 1.39
CA TYR A 416 -25.88 -3.83 1.68
C TYR A 416 -26.17 -4.57 0.37
N CYS A 417 -25.79 -5.84 0.28
CA CYS A 417 -25.98 -6.65 -0.91
C CYS A 417 -26.89 -7.85 -0.62
N GLU A 418 -28.15 -7.72 -1.03
CA GLU A 418 -29.10 -8.84 -1.04
C GLU A 418 -29.02 -9.62 -2.36
N LYS A 419 -29.25 -10.93 -2.29
CA LYS A 419 -29.17 -11.82 -3.45
C LYS A 419 -30.14 -11.39 -4.56
N GLY A 420 -29.59 -11.19 -5.77
CA GLY A 420 -30.37 -10.90 -6.97
C GLY A 420 -30.92 -9.47 -7.04
N LYS A 421 -30.55 -8.61 -6.09
CA LYS A 421 -30.90 -7.18 -6.08
C LYS A 421 -29.67 -6.33 -6.35
N ILE A 422 -29.91 -5.09 -6.76
CA ILE A 422 -28.86 -4.07 -6.86
C ILE A 422 -28.38 -3.74 -5.44
N PRO A 423 -27.06 -3.59 -5.19
CA PRO A 423 -26.55 -3.16 -3.90
C PRO A 423 -27.22 -1.87 -3.43
N GLU A 424 -27.64 -1.87 -2.18
CA GLU A 424 -28.21 -0.71 -1.53
C GLU A 424 -27.10 0.13 -0.90
N LEU A 425 -27.05 1.42 -1.25
CA LEU A 425 -26.09 2.37 -0.71
C LEU A 425 -26.47 2.75 0.73
N LEU A 426 -25.54 2.57 1.67
CA LEU A 426 -25.73 2.93 3.08
C LEU A 426 -24.98 4.21 3.46
N LEU A 427 -23.71 4.32 3.06
CA LEU A 427 -22.86 5.50 3.26
C LEU A 427 -21.96 5.70 2.04
N THR A 428 -21.73 6.97 1.70
CA THR A 428 -20.85 7.38 0.59
C THR A 428 -19.55 7.93 1.13
N GLY A 429 -18.43 7.49 0.55
CA GLY A 429 -17.11 7.99 0.89
C GLY A 429 -16.60 9.03 -0.10
N ASN A 430 -15.41 9.53 0.15
CA ASN A 430 -14.64 10.37 -0.76
C ASN A 430 -13.13 10.17 -0.49
N PRO A 431 -12.20 10.77 -1.27
CA PRO A 431 -10.76 10.58 -1.06
C PRO A 431 -10.23 10.97 0.33
N GLU A 432 -10.98 11.75 1.10
CA GLU A 432 -10.68 12.13 2.49
C GLU A 432 -11.51 11.36 3.54
N CYS A 433 -12.54 10.62 3.12
CA CYS A 433 -13.44 9.87 3.99
C CYS A 433 -13.65 8.45 3.44
N LEU A 434 -12.95 7.47 4.01
CA LEU A 434 -12.95 6.09 3.54
C LEU A 434 -13.37 5.12 4.64
N PHE A 435 -14.17 4.12 4.30
CA PHE A 435 -14.65 3.08 5.21
C PHE A 435 -13.79 1.81 5.14
N SER A 436 -13.78 1.02 6.20
CA SER A 436 -13.17 -0.30 6.23
C SER A 436 -13.74 -1.20 7.33
N ALA A 437 -13.46 -2.49 7.22
CA ALA A 437 -13.83 -3.53 8.18
C ALA A 437 -15.26 -3.39 8.72
N PRO A 438 -16.29 -3.38 7.85
CA PRO A 438 -17.66 -3.37 8.33
C PRO A 438 -18.00 -4.71 9.00
N VAL A 439 -18.57 -4.66 10.20
CA VAL A 439 -18.92 -5.82 11.02
C VAL A 439 -20.28 -5.61 11.69
N PRO A 440 -21.23 -6.52 11.53
CA PRO A 440 -22.48 -6.48 12.29
C PRO A 440 -22.24 -6.52 13.80
N LEU A 441 -22.93 -5.67 14.54
CA LEU A 441 -23.05 -5.77 16.00
C LEU A 441 -24.27 -6.61 16.40
N ASP A 442 -25.35 -6.49 15.61
CA ASP A 442 -26.63 -7.19 15.73
C ASP A 442 -27.39 -7.09 14.39
N GLU A 443 -28.67 -7.47 14.36
CA GLU A 443 -29.53 -7.43 13.17
C GLU A 443 -29.86 -6.01 12.65
N ARG A 444 -29.50 -4.96 13.40
CA ARG A 444 -29.82 -3.56 13.10
C ARG A 444 -28.57 -2.72 12.87
N ARG A 445 -27.48 -2.98 13.58
CA ARG A 445 -26.32 -2.09 13.65
C ARG A 445 -25.06 -2.72 13.08
N ILE A 446 -24.32 -1.91 12.35
CA ILE A 446 -23.07 -2.28 11.67
C ILE A 446 -21.98 -1.35 12.20
N ALA A 447 -20.98 -1.90 12.87
CA ALA A 447 -19.76 -1.16 13.20
C ALA A 447 -18.82 -1.15 11.99
N PHE A 448 -18.01 -0.11 11.85
CA PHE A 448 -17.00 -0.02 10.80
C PHE A 448 -15.86 0.90 11.25
N ILE A 449 -14.70 0.76 10.62
CA ILE A 449 -13.62 1.74 10.71
C ILE A 449 -13.88 2.81 9.65
N VAL A 450 -13.72 4.08 10.01
CA VAL A 450 -13.75 5.20 9.06
C VAL A 450 -12.48 6.03 9.21
N SER A 451 -11.83 6.33 8.09
CA SER A 451 -10.70 7.25 8.01
C SER A 451 -11.22 8.59 7.54
N ILE A 452 -11.17 9.61 8.40
CA ILE A 452 -11.55 11.00 8.09
C ILE A 452 -10.27 11.83 8.09
N GLN A 453 -9.90 12.39 6.94
CA GLN A 453 -8.64 13.10 6.69
C GLN A 453 -7.43 12.31 7.23
N GLY A 454 -7.41 11.01 6.96
CA GLY A 454 -6.36 10.07 7.37
C GLY A 454 -6.44 9.57 8.81
N ALA A 455 -7.26 10.19 9.66
CA ALA A 455 -7.43 9.78 11.04
C ALA A 455 -8.53 8.71 11.15
N ARG A 456 -8.16 7.51 11.63
CA ARG A 456 -9.13 6.44 11.85
C ARG A 456 -10.01 6.71 13.07
N ARG A 457 -11.27 6.33 12.96
CA ARG A 457 -12.33 6.35 13.98
C ARG A 457 -13.16 5.07 13.84
N ILE A 458 -13.97 4.77 14.85
CA ILE A 458 -14.96 3.69 14.77
C ILE A 458 -16.33 4.32 14.60
N GLY A 459 -17.05 3.93 13.55
CA GLY A 459 -18.43 4.32 13.28
C GLY A 459 -19.42 3.20 13.58
N ILE A 460 -20.67 3.57 13.85
CA ILE A 460 -21.84 2.68 13.86
C ILE A 460 -22.86 3.21 12.87
N TYR A 461 -23.29 2.36 11.95
CA TYR A 461 -24.43 2.62 11.09
C TYR A 461 -25.64 1.86 11.64
N ASP A 462 -26.75 2.56 11.81
CA ASP A 462 -28.03 2.00 12.19
C ASP A 462 -28.92 1.85 10.95
N TYR A 463 -29.18 0.59 10.56
CA TYR A 463 -29.87 0.26 9.33
C TYR A 463 -31.34 0.69 9.33
N ASP A 464 -32.01 0.66 10.48
CA ASP A 464 -33.45 0.91 10.53
C ASP A 464 -33.77 2.41 10.46
N ILE A 465 -32.94 3.25 11.09
CA ILE A 465 -33.12 4.71 11.10
C ILE A 465 -32.24 5.45 10.08
N ARG A 466 -31.35 4.74 9.38
CA ARG A 466 -30.48 5.29 8.31
C ARG A 466 -29.54 6.40 8.78
N LYS A 467 -28.89 6.18 9.92
CA LYS A 467 -27.94 7.15 10.49
C LYS A 467 -26.61 6.51 10.84
N ALA A 468 -25.52 7.26 10.62
CA ALA A 468 -24.20 6.92 11.10
C ALA A 468 -23.83 7.78 12.31
N PHE A 469 -23.06 7.16 13.21
CA PHE A 469 -22.58 7.77 14.43
C PHE A 469 -21.11 7.44 14.63
N LEU A 470 -20.33 8.36 15.18
CA LEU A 470 -18.97 8.05 15.65
C LEU A 470 -18.97 7.62 17.11
N PHE A 471 -18.16 6.62 17.42
CA PHE A 471 -17.80 6.32 18.80
C PHE A 471 -16.90 7.43 19.35
N GLU A 472 -17.29 7.99 20.49
CA GLU A 472 -16.45 8.86 21.29
C GLU A 472 -16.04 8.19 22.60
N ILE A 473 -14.87 8.56 23.09
CA ILE A 473 -14.36 8.19 24.41
C ILE A 473 -14.34 9.46 25.25
N ASP A 474 -14.89 9.42 26.46
CA ASP A 474 -15.06 10.58 27.36
C ASP A 474 -13.75 11.27 27.78
N ASN A 475 -12.59 10.67 27.47
CA ASN A 475 -11.28 11.15 27.90
C ASN A 475 -10.40 11.48 26.68
N GLU A 476 -10.06 12.75 26.49
CA GLU A 476 -9.27 13.23 25.34
C GLU A 476 -7.90 12.55 25.22
N SER A 477 -7.32 12.05 26.32
CA SER A 477 -6.06 11.29 26.30
C SER A 477 -6.14 9.99 25.50
N ASP A 478 -7.35 9.45 25.32
CA ASP A 478 -7.61 8.19 24.62
C ASP A 478 -8.13 8.42 23.19
N ALA A 479 -8.35 9.67 22.75
CA ALA A 479 -8.88 9.98 21.42
C ALA A 479 -7.96 9.51 20.27
N ASP A 480 -6.66 9.40 20.54
CA ASP A 480 -5.69 8.85 19.60
C ASP A 480 -5.72 7.31 19.50
N ILE A 481 -6.40 6.61 20.41
CA ILE A 481 -6.44 5.13 20.39
C ILE A 481 -7.04 4.59 19.09
N PHE A 482 -7.98 5.33 18.50
CA PHE A 482 -8.61 4.95 17.25
C PHE A 482 -7.79 5.30 16.02
N ARG A 483 -6.84 6.25 16.10
CA ARG A 483 -6.02 6.71 14.97
C ARG A 483 -5.36 5.54 14.22
N TYR A 484 -5.00 4.51 14.97
CA TYR A 484 -4.32 3.32 14.47
C TYR A 484 -5.16 2.04 14.56
N ALA A 485 -6.47 2.14 14.80
CA ALA A 485 -7.37 0.99 14.91
C ALA A 485 -7.45 0.18 13.60
N ARG A 486 -7.44 -1.15 13.71
CA ARG A 486 -7.51 -2.12 12.58
C ARG A 486 -8.19 -3.42 13.00
N GLY A 487 -8.60 -4.22 12.03
CA GLY A 487 -9.03 -5.60 12.27
C GLY A 487 -10.26 -5.67 13.17
N LEU A 488 -11.31 -4.91 12.80
CA LEU A 488 -12.54 -4.88 13.56
C LEU A 488 -13.22 -6.26 13.54
N SER A 489 -13.71 -6.71 14.69
CA SER A 489 -14.45 -7.96 14.85
C SER A 489 -15.48 -7.81 15.96
N SER A 490 -16.61 -8.52 15.87
CA SER A 490 -17.66 -8.50 16.89
C SER A 490 -17.91 -9.89 17.45
N SER A 491 -18.19 -9.95 18.74
CA SER A 491 -18.63 -11.18 19.40
C SER A 491 -19.46 -10.86 20.64
N SER A 492 -20.65 -11.44 20.74
CA SER A 492 -21.55 -11.31 21.90
C SER A 492 -21.82 -9.85 22.30
N GLY A 493 -21.97 -8.95 21.33
CA GLY A 493 -22.21 -7.51 21.56
C GLY A 493 -20.97 -6.71 21.99
N ASN A 494 -19.80 -7.33 22.02
CA ASN A 494 -18.51 -6.66 22.19
C ASN A 494 -17.88 -6.40 20.82
N LEU A 495 -17.10 -5.33 20.73
CA LEU A 495 -16.35 -4.95 19.54
C LEU A 495 -14.85 -5.03 19.86
N LEU A 496 -14.12 -5.84 19.12
CA LEU A 496 -12.68 -6.06 19.26
C LEU A 496 -11.96 -5.42 18.07
N PHE A 497 -10.77 -4.88 18.33
CA PHE A 497 -9.90 -4.32 17.30
C PHE A 497 -8.46 -4.28 17.79
N SER A 498 -7.52 -4.26 16.85
CA SER A 498 -6.11 -3.99 17.14
C SER A 498 -5.88 -2.48 17.17
N TYR A 499 -5.08 -1.99 18.11
CA TYR A 499 -4.74 -0.57 18.24
C TYR A 499 -3.26 -0.38 18.53
N HIS A 500 -2.79 0.87 18.36
CA HIS A 500 -1.44 1.30 18.69
C HIS A 500 -1.52 2.69 19.33
N ASP A 501 -0.79 2.89 20.42
CA ASP A 501 -0.80 4.11 21.25
C ASP A 501 0.51 4.92 21.10
N GLY A 502 1.26 4.70 20.02
CA GLY A 502 2.55 5.32 19.78
C GLY A 502 3.73 4.59 20.44
N GLN A 503 3.48 3.57 21.28
CA GLN A 503 4.55 2.84 21.97
C GLN A 503 4.45 1.31 21.81
N GLY A 504 5.60 0.72 21.47
CA GLY A 504 5.74 -0.73 21.39
C GLY A 504 5.03 -1.34 20.18
N LEU A 505 4.43 -2.50 20.40
CA LEU A 505 3.72 -3.28 19.37
C LEU A 505 2.21 -3.05 19.44
N TYR A 506 1.52 -3.44 18.37
CA TYR A 506 0.06 -3.45 18.32
C TYR A 506 -0.55 -4.29 19.46
N LYS A 507 -1.62 -3.77 20.06
CA LYS A 507 -2.34 -4.34 21.20
C LYS A 507 -3.78 -4.66 20.81
N LEU A 508 -4.44 -5.54 21.56
CA LEU A 508 -5.86 -5.84 21.40
C LEU A 508 -6.69 -4.94 22.32
N ALA A 509 -7.69 -4.27 21.76
CA ALA A 509 -8.71 -3.53 22.49
C ALA A 509 -10.08 -4.22 22.38
N CYS A 510 -10.94 -3.96 23.37
CA CYS A 510 -12.31 -4.45 23.41
C CYS A 510 -13.24 -3.36 23.97
N ILE A 511 -14.20 -2.91 23.16
CA ILE A 511 -15.33 -2.10 23.62
C ILE A 511 -16.44 -3.04 24.06
N LYS A 512 -16.74 -3.05 25.37
CA LYS A 512 -17.78 -3.87 25.95
C LYS A 512 -19.16 -3.25 25.74
N SER A 513 -20.16 -4.07 25.43
CA SER A 513 -21.54 -3.59 25.23
C SER A 513 -21.62 -2.43 24.23
N ALA A 514 -20.88 -2.50 23.13
CA ALA A 514 -20.90 -1.53 22.02
C ALA A 514 -22.34 -1.23 21.54
N ALA A 515 -23.22 -2.22 21.70
CA ALA A 515 -24.65 -2.18 21.42
C ALA A 515 -25.52 -1.44 22.46
N LYS A 516 -25.01 -0.97 23.60
CA LYS A 516 -25.87 -0.42 24.68
C LYS A 516 -25.47 0.98 25.19
N ASN A 517 -24.24 1.44 25.00
CA ASN A 517 -23.78 2.73 25.53
C ASN A 517 -22.53 3.23 24.80
N PRO A 518 -22.68 4.11 23.80
CA PRO A 518 -21.68 5.17 23.64
C PRO A 518 -22.31 6.56 23.52
N GLN A 519 -21.54 7.60 23.86
CA GLN A 519 -21.78 8.93 23.33
C GLN A 519 -21.55 8.84 21.82
N LEU A 520 -22.63 9.07 21.07
CA LEU A 520 -22.68 8.90 19.63
C LEU A 520 -23.00 10.26 19.02
N VAL A 521 -22.05 10.84 18.30
CA VAL A 521 -22.29 12.08 17.54
C VAL A 521 -22.76 11.69 16.15
N CYS A 522 -23.90 12.25 15.74
CA CYS A 522 -24.45 12.05 14.40
C CYS A 522 -23.50 12.67 13.37
N CYS A 523 -23.16 11.91 12.33
CA CYS A 523 -22.49 12.46 11.15
C CYS A 523 -23.54 12.84 10.12
N ASP A 524 -23.42 14.04 9.55
CA ASP A 524 -24.20 14.47 8.38
C ASP A 524 -23.54 14.00 7.08
#